data_AF-A0A3Q7EDH8-F1
#
_entry.id   AF-A0A3Q7EDH8-F1
#
_cell.length_a   1.000
_cell.length_b   1.000
_cell.length_c   1.000
_cell.angle_alpha   90.00
_cell.angle_beta   90.00
_cell.angle_gamma   90.00
#
_symmetry.space_group_name_H-M   'P 1'
#
loop_
_entity.id
_entity.type
_entity.pdbx_description
1 polymer ?
#
loop_
_entity_poly.entity_id
_entity_poly.type
_entity_poly.pdbx_seq_one_letter_code
_entity_poly.pdbx_strand_id
1 'polypeptide(L)' 'MGREWELSFRLGMRPWIAVAYSAPVAAATAVFLIHPIGQGSFYDGMPLGISSTSNFMIVFQAEHKILMHPFHMLGVAG' A
#
# COMPACT_ATOMS: atom_id res chain seq x y z
N MET A 1 -11.73 -6.88 1.41
CA MET A 1 -11.35 -8.26 1.80
C MET A 1 -12.49 -9.07 2.40
N GLY A 2 -12.88 -8.88 3.68
CA GLY A 2 -13.85 -9.77 4.34
C GLY A 2 -15.21 -9.87 3.63
N ARG A 3 -15.77 -8.72 3.24
CA ARG A 3 -17.04 -8.66 2.50
C ARG A 3 -16.96 -9.31 1.10
N GLU A 4 -15.82 -9.20 0.42
CA GLU A 4 -15.62 -9.79 -0.91
C GLU A 4 -15.57 -11.32 -0.83
N TRP A 5 -14.90 -11.84 0.18
CA TRP A 5 -14.87 -13.26 0.48
C TRP A 5 -16.26 -13.78 0.86
N GLU A 6 -16.95 -13.09 1.76
CA GLU A 6 -18.28 -13.47 2.23
C GLU A 6 -19.29 -13.52 1.08
N LEU A 7 -19.29 -12.52 0.20
CA LEU A 7 -20.14 -12.50 -0.98
C LEU A 7 -19.80 -13.65 -1.93
N SER A 8 -18.52 -13.89 -2.18
CA SER A 8 -18.07 -15.00 -3.04
C SER A 8 -18.56 -16.34 -2.50
N PHE A 9 -18.45 -16.55 -1.19
CA PHE A 9 -18.94 -17.76 -0.52
C PHE A 9 -20.46 -17.91 -0.65
N ARG A 10 -21.23 -16.85 -0.36
CA ARG A 10 -22.70 -16.86 -0.45
C ARG A 10 -23.22 -17.13 -1.86
N LEU A 11 -22.46 -16.76 -2.89
CA LEU A 11 -22.80 -16.97 -4.30
C LEU A 11 -22.17 -18.24 -4.91
N GLY A 12 -21.42 -19.04 -4.15
CA GLY A 12 -20.72 -20.22 -4.68
C GLY A 12 -19.61 -19.89 -5.69
N MET A 13 -19.08 -18.66 -5.66
CA MET A 13 -17.99 -18.21 -6.52
C MET A 13 -16.62 -18.60 -5.95
N ARG A 14 -15.59 -18.62 -6.80
CA ARG A 14 -14.20 -18.78 -6.34
C ARG A 14 -13.76 -17.53 -5.57
N PRO A 15 -13.03 -17.64 -4.43
CA PRO A 15 -12.83 -16.54 -3.49
C PRO A 15 -11.70 -15.55 -3.86
N TRP A 16 -11.20 -15.57 -5.10
CA TRP A 16 -9.96 -14.88 -5.49
C TRP A 16 -10.06 -13.35 -5.56
N ILE A 17 -11.26 -12.78 -5.55
CA ILE A 17 -11.46 -11.32 -5.51
C ILE A 17 -10.83 -10.74 -4.24
N ALA A 18 -11.10 -11.35 -3.09
CA ALA A 18 -10.54 -10.89 -1.81
C ALA A 18 -9.01 -11.00 -1.78
N VAL A 19 -8.43 -11.99 -2.48
CA VAL A 19 -6.97 -12.18 -2.61
C VAL A 19 -6.37 -11.13 -3.54
N ALA A 20 -7.00 -10.82 -4.67
CA ALA A 20 -6.53 -9.73 -5.53
C ALA A 20 -6.59 -8.38 -4.79
N TYR A 21 -7.66 -8.14 -4.03
CA TYR A 21 -7.82 -6.91 -3.24
C TYR A 21 -6.83 -6.79 -2.07
N SER A 22 -6.13 -7.88 -1.67
CA SER A 22 -5.11 -7.76 -0.63
C SER A 22 -3.90 -6.95 -1.07
N ALA A 23 -3.60 -6.85 -2.37
CA ALA A 23 -2.48 -6.06 -2.88
C ALA A 23 -2.63 -4.55 -2.58
N PRO A 24 -3.73 -3.86 -2.96
CA PRO A 24 -3.91 -2.45 -2.60
C PRO A 24 -4.10 -2.24 -1.09
N VAL A 25 -4.66 -3.21 -0.36
CA VAL A 25 -4.72 -3.13 1.11
C VAL A 25 -3.33 -3.15 1.72
N ALA A 26 -2.45 -4.05 1.27
CA ALA A 26 -1.07 -4.10 1.74
C ALA A 26 -0.30 -2.81 1.42
N ALA A 27 -0.48 -2.24 0.22
CA ALA A 27 0.12 -0.96 -0.15
C ALA A 27 -0.36 0.18 0.77
N ALA A 28 -1.66 0.27 1.05
CA ALA A 28 -2.21 1.26 1.97
C ALA A 28 -1.69 1.06 3.40
N THR A 29 -1.63 -0.18 3.89
CA THR A 29 -1.06 -0.49 5.21
C THR A 29 0.42 -0.12 5.29
N ALA A 30 1.19 -0.31 4.21
CA ALA A 30 2.60 0.06 4.18
C ALA A 30 2.82 1.56 4.40
N VAL A 31 2.10 2.42 3.65
CA VAL A 31 2.32 3.87 3.64
C VAL A 31 1.63 4.63 4.78
N PHE A 32 0.53 4.10 5.31
CA PHE A 32 -0.23 4.76 6.40
C PHE A 32 0.05 4.19 7.79
N LEU A 33 0.60 2.98 7.90
CA LEU A 33 0.81 2.32 9.19
C LEU A 33 2.24 1.84 9.39
N ILE A 34 2.76 0.97 8.52
CA ILE A 34 4.07 0.33 8.74
C ILE A 34 5.21 1.35 8.65
N HIS A 35 5.21 2.20 7.62
CA HIS A 35 6.22 3.24 7.46
C HIS A 35 6.26 4.22 8.65
N PRO A 36 5.15 4.86 9.06
CA PRO A 36 5.17 5.78 10.21
C PRO A 36 5.54 5.09 11.53
N ILE A 37 5.15 3.81 11.74
CA ILE A 37 5.63 3.04 12.90
C ILE A 37 7.15 2.86 12.84
N GLY A 38 7.69 2.53 11.65
CA GLY A 38 9.13 2.39 11.45
C GLY A 38 9.92 3.70 11.63
N GLN A 39 9.30 4.84 11.31
CA GLN A 39 9.88 6.18 11.53
C GLN A 39 9.65 6.71 12.95
N GLY A 40 8.74 6.10 13.73
CA GLY A 40 8.41 6.51 15.09
C GLY A 40 7.40 7.66 15.18
N SER A 41 6.77 8.05 14.08
CA SER A 41 5.79 9.14 14.03
C SER A 41 4.78 8.96 12.89
N PHE A 42 3.49 9.17 13.20
CA PHE A 42 2.45 9.26 12.17
C PHE A 42 2.56 10.52 11.30
N TYR A 43 3.38 11.49 11.69
CA TYR A 43 3.66 12.68 10.88
C TYR A 43 4.42 12.34 9.59
N ASP A 44 5.21 11.24 9.61
CA ASP A 44 5.96 10.75 8.46
C ASP A 44 5.13 9.78 7.59
N GLY A 45 3.90 9.47 7.99
CA GLY A 45 2.96 8.71 7.17
C GLY A 45 2.49 9.50 5.95
N MET A 46 2.06 8.80 4.90
CA MET A 46 1.55 9.48 3.70
C MET A 46 0.31 10.33 4.03
N PRO A 47 0.27 11.64 3.71
CA PRO A 47 -0.91 12.46 4.01
C PRO A 47 -2.01 12.30 2.95
N LEU A 48 -3.26 12.50 3.36
CA LEU A 48 -4.45 12.37 2.50
C LEU A 48 -4.66 13.63 1.65
N GLY A 49 -3.86 13.79 0.61
CA GLY A 49 -3.97 14.90 -0.35
C GLY A 49 -3.11 14.66 -1.58
N ILE A 50 -3.50 15.26 -2.71
CA ILE A 50 -2.82 15.04 -4.00
C ILE A 50 -1.38 15.56 -3.94
N SER A 51 -1.19 16.84 -3.61
CA SER A 51 0.14 17.43 -3.48
C SER A 51 0.96 16.80 -2.34
N SER A 52 0.29 16.41 -1.26
CA SER A 52 0.93 15.75 -0.13
C SER A 52 1.44 14.35 -0.47
N THR A 53 0.75 13.61 -1.33
CA THR A 53 1.23 12.32 -1.86
C THR A 53 2.52 12.52 -2.66
N SER A 54 2.57 13.55 -3.52
CA SER A 54 3.80 13.91 -4.24
C SER A 54 4.94 14.30 -3.29
N ASN A 55 4.64 15.06 -2.23
CA ASN A 55 5.63 15.42 -1.21
C ASN A 55 6.20 14.17 -0.50
N PHE A 56 5.32 13.25 -0.07
CA PHE A 56 5.73 11.98 0.52
C PHE A 56 6.69 11.21 -0.39
N MET A 57 6.37 11.07 -1.68
CA MET A 57 7.22 10.35 -2.63
C MET A 57 8.62 10.97 -2.78
N ILE A 58 8.72 12.31 -2.77
CA ILE A 58 10.00 13.02 -2.90
C ILE A 58 10.86 12.81 -1.64
N VAL A 59 10.27 12.94 -0.45
CA VAL A 59 10.97 12.68 0.81
C VAL A 59 11.40 11.21 0.89
N PHE A 60 10.51 10.28 0.54
CA PHE A 60 10.80 8.85 0.54
C PHE A 60 11.93 8.49 -0.42
N GLN A 61 12.02 9.16 -1.58
CA GLN A 61 13.17 9.02 -2.47
C GLN A 61 14.46 9.57 -1.86
N ALA A 62 14.40 10.72 -1.19
CA ALA A 62 15.58 11.33 -0.56
C ALA A 62 16.14 10.46 0.59
N GLU A 63 15.26 9.91 1.42
CA GLU A 63 15.65 9.14 2.61
C GLU A 63 15.95 7.67 2.30
N HIS A 64 15.24 7.06 1.34
CA HIS A 64 15.32 5.61 1.10
C HIS A 64 15.78 5.21 -0.29
N LYS A 65 15.99 6.17 -1.22
CA LYS A 65 16.37 5.89 -2.61
C LYS A 65 15.48 4.83 -3.26
N ILE A 66 14.16 4.91 -3.05
CA ILE A 66 13.19 3.89 -3.44
C ILE A 66 13.27 3.48 -4.93
N LEU A 67 13.63 4.40 -5.81
CA LEU A 67 13.83 4.10 -7.25
C LEU A 67 14.95 3.06 -7.50
N MET A 68 15.89 2.92 -6.57
CA MET A 68 16.96 1.92 -6.64
C MET A 68 16.60 0.61 -5.91
N HIS A 69 15.44 0.54 -5.26
CA HIS A 69 15.03 -0.62 -4.49
C HIS A 69 14.37 -1.69 -5.39
N PRO A 70 14.83 -2.95 -5.38
CA PRO A 70 14.32 -3.98 -6.29
C PRO A 70 12.84 -4.28 -6.10
N PHE A 71 12.31 -4.24 -4.87
CA PHE A 71 10.86 -4.41 -4.65
C PHE A 71 10.02 -3.28 -5.23
N HIS A 72 10.52 -2.05 -5.29
CA HIS A 72 9.81 -0.97 -5.97
C HIS A 72 9.84 -1.19 -7.48
N MET A 73 10.97 -1.62 -8.04
CA MET A 73 11.06 -1.97 -9.46
C MET A 73 10.12 -3.11 -9.84
N LEU A 74 9.98 -4.15 -9.00
CA LEU A 74 8.97 -5.20 -9.20
C LEU A 74 7.54 -4.65 -9.15
N GLY A 75 7.26 -3.71 -8.23
CA GLY A 75 5.97 -3.03 -8.16
C GLY A 75 5.65 -2.15 -9.37
N VAL A 76 6.67 -1.55 -10.01
CA VAL A 76 6.52 -0.79 -11.27
C VAL A 76 6.24 -1.70 -12.47
N ALA A 77 6.76 -2.94 -12.46
CA ALA A 77 6.58 -3.89 -13.55
C ALA A 77 5.22 -4.62 -13.53
N GLY A 78 4.55 -4.70 -12.38
CA GLY A 78 3.24 -5.35 -12.22
C GLY A 78 2.08 -4.46 -12.64
#